data_AF-A0A8J3CM66-F1
#
_entry.id   AF-A0A8J3CM66-F1
#
_cell.length_a   1.000
_cell.length_b   1.000
_cell.length_c   1.000
_cell.angle_alpha   90.00
_cell.angle_beta   90.00
_cell.angle_gamma   90.00
#
_symmetry.space_group_name_H-M   'P 1'
#
loop_
_entity.id
_entity.type
_entity.pdbx_description
1 polymer ?
#
loop_
_entity_poly.entity_id
_entity_poly.type
_entity_poly.pdbx_seq_one_letter_code
_entity_poly.pdbx_strand_id
1 'polypeptide(L)'
;MLWGRPFINAAGHLIQIGPMEGETDKLANGESAWQRVLHYWTASVGAEYLYHPDDVSPDSSQATKNAFIRTRLIDNPWSGVFVSYVMKTAGFSADEFTFNDGHIRYIKPAFTAALSLAAHEPNAYAYVAKNPLTTPMAVGDLICYTREGRDVYGPMAFFEWLQTHQYDGVSLKTHCDIVVTVKKSKAYTIGGNVVQSVVMRELTLNKQGALAARHTLPITPVSGSWVAKALTAEPANLVQCEPVNGRDCDMNRKDWVVLLKAK
;
A
#
# COMPACT_ATOMS: atom_id res chain seq x y z
N MET A 1 17.63 -4.46 -9.49
CA MET A 1 16.58 -4.25 -8.46
C MET A 1 16.39 -5.56 -7.75
N LEU A 2 16.30 -5.54 -6.42
CA LEU A 2 16.32 -6.73 -5.56
C LEU A 2 15.21 -7.74 -5.90
N TRP A 3 14.00 -7.25 -6.16
CA TRP A 3 12.77 -8.04 -6.39
C TRP A 3 12.51 -8.42 -7.86
N GLY A 4 13.50 -8.32 -8.75
CA GLY A 4 13.33 -8.79 -10.13
C GLY A 4 12.48 -7.88 -11.03
N ARG A 5 12.25 -6.61 -10.65
CA ARG A 5 11.53 -5.58 -11.43
C ARG A 5 10.06 -5.93 -11.81
N PRO A 6 9.20 -6.37 -10.87
CA PRO A 6 7.78 -6.53 -11.19
C PRO A 6 7.19 -5.16 -11.56
N PHE A 7 6.31 -5.13 -12.57
CA PHE A 7 5.86 -3.87 -13.16
C PHE A 7 4.39 -3.89 -13.58
N ILE A 8 3.63 -2.88 -13.12
CA ILE A 8 2.28 -2.56 -13.59
C ILE A 8 2.38 -1.30 -14.47
N ASN A 9 1.99 -1.40 -15.74
CA ASN A 9 2.05 -0.27 -16.66
C ASN A 9 0.89 0.73 -16.43
N ALA A 10 0.86 1.86 -17.14
CA ALA A 10 -0.21 2.85 -16.98
C ALA A 10 -1.59 2.42 -17.51
N ALA A 11 -1.71 1.29 -18.21
CA ALA A 11 -3.00 0.70 -18.53
C ALA A 11 -3.52 -0.20 -17.38
N GLY A 12 -2.72 -0.40 -16.33
CA GLY A 12 -3.06 -1.26 -15.20
C GLY A 12 -2.76 -2.73 -15.44
N HIS A 13 -2.01 -3.07 -16.49
CA HIS A 13 -1.62 -4.45 -16.76
C HIS A 13 -0.35 -4.82 -16.00
N LEU A 14 -0.34 -5.97 -15.35
CA LEU A 14 0.86 -6.59 -14.81
C LEU A 14 1.71 -7.15 -15.96
N ILE A 15 2.81 -6.49 -16.27
CA ILE A 15 3.69 -6.82 -17.39
C ILE A 15 4.78 -7.80 -17.00
N GLN A 16 5.24 -7.73 -15.75
CA GLN A 16 6.29 -8.59 -15.23
C GLN A 16 5.97 -8.95 -13.77
N ILE A 17 6.11 -10.25 -13.48
CA ILE A 17 6.03 -10.81 -12.13
C ILE A 17 7.47 -11.01 -11.64
N GLY A 18 7.69 -10.91 -10.33
CA GLY A 18 8.95 -11.30 -9.69
C GLY A 18 8.68 -12.24 -8.52
N PRO A 19 9.72 -12.56 -7.71
CA PRO A 19 9.58 -13.42 -6.55
C PRO A 19 8.45 -12.95 -5.63
N MET A 20 7.69 -13.89 -5.08
CA MET A 20 6.57 -13.61 -4.19
C MET A 20 6.97 -13.78 -2.72
N GLU A 21 6.27 -13.06 -1.84
CA GLU A 21 6.57 -12.87 -0.42
C GLU A 21 6.78 -14.15 0.39
N GLY A 22 6.12 -15.24 0.02
CA GLY A 22 6.20 -16.52 0.72
C GLY A 22 7.16 -17.52 0.07
N GLU A 23 7.83 -17.16 -1.03
CA GLU A 23 8.59 -18.11 -1.85
C GLU A 23 10.03 -18.26 -1.39
N THR A 24 10.60 -19.44 -1.64
CA THR A 24 12.02 -19.72 -1.47
C THR A 24 12.90 -19.15 -2.58
N ASP A 25 12.26 -18.58 -3.62
CA ASP A 25 12.90 -17.95 -4.77
C ASP A 25 13.92 -16.90 -4.34
N LYS A 26 15.06 -16.92 -5.01
CA LYS A 26 16.18 -16.05 -4.67
C LYS A 26 16.00 -14.67 -5.27
N LEU A 27 16.14 -13.67 -4.41
CA LEU A 27 16.30 -12.28 -4.79
C LEU A 27 17.68 -12.07 -5.41
N ALA A 28 17.90 -10.89 -6.01
CA ALA A 28 19.15 -10.57 -6.69
C ALA A 28 20.41 -10.63 -5.80
N ASN A 29 20.24 -10.62 -4.47
CA ASN A 29 21.32 -10.75 -3.48
C ASN A 29 21.49 -12.19 -2.94
N GLY A 30 20.77 -13.18 -3.46
CA GLY A 30 20.85 -14.59 -3.04
C GLY A 30 20.02 -14.96 -1.80
N GLU A 31 19.38 -13.98 -1.14
CA GLU A 31 18.41 -14.22 -0.06
C GLU A 31 17.08 -14.73 -0.65
N SER A 32 16.35 -15.59 0.06
CA SER A 32 15.00 -15.94 -0.37
C SER A 32 13.99 -14.82 -0.10
N ALA A 33 12.98 -14.65 -0.95
CA ALA A 33 11.98 -13.61 -0.83
C ALA A 33 11.34 -13.53 0.57
N TRP A 34 10.95 -14.69 1.16
CA TRP A 34 10.35 -14.70 2.50
C TRP A 34 11.28 -14.20 3.62
N GLN A 35 12.59 -14.46 3.52
CA GLN A 35 13.56 -13.95 4.50
C GLN A 35 13.64 -12.42 4.42
N ARG A 36 13.57 -11.88 3.20
CA ARG A 36 13.57 -10.42 3.00
C ARG A 36 12.30 -9.78 3.55
N VAL A 37 11.14 -10.39 3.36
CA VAL A 37 9.89 -9.88 3.96
C VAL A 37 9.97 -9.92 5.47
N LEU A 38 10.44 -11.03 6.04
CA LEU A 38 10.68 -11.16 7.48
C LEU A 38 11.67 -10.09 8.00
N HIS A 39 12.69 -9.77 7.21
CA HIS A 39 13.61 -8.69 7.55
C HIS A 39 12.90 -7.32 7.60
N TYR A 40 11.96 -7.04 6.69
CA TYR A 40 11.16 -5.81 6.76
C TYR A 40 10.39 -5.71 8.08
N TRP A 41 9.77 -6.81 8.53
CA TRP A 41 9.08 -6.89 9.82
C TRP A 41 10.03 -6.58 10.99
N THR A 42 11.03 -7.44 11.16
CA THR A 42 11.96 -7.38 12.30
C THR A 42 12.73 -6.06 12.39
N ALA A 43 13.09 -5.44 11.26
CA ALA A 43 13.86 -4.20 11.26
C ALA A 43 13.03 -2.93 11.45
N SER A 44 11.71 -2.96 11.18
CA SER A 44 10.86 -1.77 11.19
C SER A 44 9.96 -1.65 12.41
N VAL A 45 8.94 -2.51 12.51
CA VAL A 45 7.84 -2.43 13.47
C VAL A 45 7.83 -3.57 14.51
N GLY A 46 8.75 -4.53 14.37
CA GLY A 46 8.74 -5.76 15.14
C GLY A 46 8.08 -6.91 14.37
N ALA A 47 8.27 -8.12 14.86
CA ALA A 47 7.75 -9.34 14.23
C ALA A 47 7.10 -10.28 15.25
N GLU A 48 6.82 -9.80 16.46
CA GLU A 48 6.44 -10.60 17.62
C GLU A 48 5.18 -11.44 17.34
N TYR A 49 4.22 -10.89 16.62
CA TYR A 49 2.99 -11.60 16.25
C TYR A 49 3.15 -12.62 15.11
N LEU A 50 4.27 -12.59 14.38
CA LEU A 50 4.61 -13.66 13.43
C LEU A 50 5.18 -14.89 14.15
N TYR A 51 5.57 -14.74 15.42
CA TYR A 51 6.21 -15.76 16.23
C TYR A 51 5.39 -16.05 17.49
N HIS A 52 4.40 -16.94 17.37
CA HIS A 52 3.78 -17.53 18.55
C HIS A 52 4.53 -18.82 18.94
N PRO A 53 5.17 -18.88 20.12
CA PRO A 53 5.95 -20.05 20.55
C PRO A 53 5.13 -21.35 20.60
N ASP A 54 3.82 -21.22 20.81
CA ASP A 54 2.89 -22.36 20.94
C ASP A 54 2.41 -22.90 19.59
N ASP A 55 2.63 -22.18 18.48
CA ASP A 55 2.19 -22.62 17.15
C ASP A 55 3.01 -23.80 16.61
N VAL A 56 4.25 -23.96 17.07
CA VAL A 56 5.21 -24.93 16.55
C VAL A 56 5.94 -25.58 17.70
N SER A 57 5.86 -26.92 17.78
CA SER A 57 6.60 -27.68 18.80
C SER A 57 8.10 -27.31 18.79
N PRO A 58 8.73 -27.06 19.96
CA PRO A 58 10.15 -26.74 20.05
C PRO A 58 11.07 -27.74 19.33
N ASP A 59 10.68 -29.02 19.32
CA ASP A 59 11.40 -30.14 18.70
C ASP A 59 11.20 -30.23 17.18
N SER A 60 10.39 -29.35 16.59
CA SER A 60 10.14 -29.34 15.15
C SER A 60 11.41 -29.04 14.36
N SER A 61 11.52 -29.69 13.19
CA SER A 61 12.61 -29.44 12.25
C SER A 61 12.66 -27.97 11.83
N GLN A 62 13.84 -27.49 11.41
CA GLN A 62 13.98 -26.13 10.88
C GLN A 62 13.11 -25.89 9.64
N ALA A 63 12.91 -26.92 8.81
CA ALA A 63 12.04 -26.82 7.64
C ALA A 63 10.57 -26.55 8.04
N THR A 64 10.09 -27.23 9.08
CA THR A 64 8.76 -27.01 9.65
C THR A 64 8.64 -25.59 10.20
N LYS A 65 9.61 -25.15 11.01
CA LYS A 65 9.64 -23.78 11.56
C LYS A 65 9.61 -22.72 10.46
N ASN A 66 10.40 -22.89 9.40
CA ASN A 66 10.40 -21.98 8.25
C ASN A 66 9.07 -21.98 7.50
N ALA A 67 8.42 -23.15 7.35
CA ALA A 67 7.11 -23.24 6.70
C ALA A 67 6.04 -22.44 7.47
N PHE A 68 6.02 -22.56 8.80
CA PHE A 68 5.10 -21.78 9.65
C PHE A 68 5.31 -20.27 9.51
N ILE A 69 6.56 -19.80 9.57
CA ILE A 69 6.89 -18.38 9.36
C ILE A 69 6.38 -17.91 8.00
N ARG A 70 6.63 -18.69 6.94
CA ARG A 70 6.20 -18.35 5.57
C ARG A 70 4.68 -18.23 5.46
N THR A 71 3.92 -19.12 6.09
CA THR A 71 2.45 -19.03 6.14
C THR A 71 2.00 -17.75 6.86
N ARG A 72 2.60 -17.43 8.01
CA ARG A 72 2.31 -16.19 8.75
C ARG A 72 2.62 -14.94 7.92
N LEU A 73 3.70 -14.94 7.13
CA LEU A 73 4.01 -13.82 6.22
C LEU A 73 2.97 -13.62 5.12
N ILE A 74 2.39 -14.70 4.60
CA ILE A 74 1.33 -14.66 3.57
C ILE A 74 0.02 -14.14 4.16
N ASP A 75 -0.32 -14.56 5.38
CA ASP A 75 -1.59 -14.22 6.02
C ASP A 75 -1.61 -12.79 6.61
N ASN A 76 -0.45 -12.15 6.74
CA ASN A 76 -0.31 -10.82 7.31
C ASN A 76 0.14 -9.80 6.25
N PRO A 77 -0.73 -8.85 5.85
CA PRO A 77 -0.36 -7.80 4.90
C PRO A 77 0.82 -6.97 5.40
N TRP A 78 1.89 -6.87 4.61
CA TRP A 78 3.15 -6.20 5.00
C TRP A 78 3.43 -4.91 4.24
N SER A 79 2.43 -4.35 3.54
CA SER A 79 2.63 -3.10 2.79
C SER A 79 2.97 -1.91 3.68
N GLY A 80 2.38 -1.80 4.89
CA GLY A 80 2.71 -0.72 5.82
C GLY A 80 4.08 -0.91 6.48
N VAL A 81 4.44 -2.16 6.75
CA VAL A 81 5.78 -2.57 7.22
C VAL A 81 6.85 -2.19 6.21
N PHE A 82 6.60 -2.45 4.92
CA PHE A 82 7.53 -2.08 3.85
C PHE A 82 7.79 -0.57 3.84
N VAL A 83 6.73 0.25 3.91
CA VAL A 83 6.88 1.72 3.98
C VAL A 83 7.64 2.11 5.25
N SER A 84 7.27 1.57 6.41
CA SER A 84 7.96 1.82 7.69
C SER A 84 9.45 1.45 7.63
N TYR A 85 9.80 0.32 7.01
CA TYR A 85 11.19 -0.10 6.77
C TYR A 85 11.93 0.91 5.89
N VAL A 86 11.31 1.36 4.79
CA VAL A 86 11.93 2.36 3.90
C VAL A 86 12.15 3.68 4.63
N MET A 87 11.16 4.17 5.38
CA MET A 87 11.29 5.43 6.15
C MET A 87 12.37 5.33 7.22
N LYS A 88 12.44 4.20 7.93
CA LYS A 88 13.48 3.97 8.95
C LYS A 88 14.87 3.89 8.33
N THR A 89 14.98 3.24 7.17
CA THR A 89 16.23 3.17 6.38
C THR A 89 16.64 4.55 5.86
N ALA A 90 15.67 5.42 5.55
CA ALA A 90 15.91 6.80 5.13
C ALA A 90 16.27 7.74 6.30
N GLY A 91 16.27 7.25 7.54
CA GLY A 91 16.73 8.01 8.71
C GLY A 91 15.65 8.82 9.42
N PHE A 92 14.37 8.61 9.11
CA PHE A 92 13.27 9.29 9.80
C PHE A 92 13.25 8.92 11.29
N SER A 93 13.00 9.92 12.13
CA SER A 93 12.72 9.73 13.56
C SER A 93 11.23 9.43 13.80
N ALA A 94 10.89 9.05 15.04
CA ALA A 94 9.50 8.80 15.44
C ALA A 94 8.63 10.07 15.44
N ASP A 95 9.24 11.25 15.53
CA ASP A 95 8.55 12.54 15.45
C ASP A 95 8.21 12.91 14.00
N GLU A 96 9.03 12.44 13.06
CA GLU A 96 8.88 12.72 11.62
C GLU A 96 7.97 11.71 10.91
N PHE A 97 7.92 10.45 11.39
CA PHE A 97 7.10 9.40 10.81
C PHE A 97 6.63 8.37 11.84
N THR A 98 5.37 7.93 11.71
CA THR A 98 4.80 6.88 12.57
C THR A 98 5.07 5.50 11.98
N PHE A 99 6.04 4.76 12.52
CA PHE A 99 6.34 3.40 12.10
C PHE A 99 5.24 2.43 12.55
N ASN A 100 4.49 1.87 11.61
CA ASN A 100 3.40 0.95 11.88
C ASN A 100 3.13 0.02 10.68
N ASP A 101 2.54 -1.14 10.95
CA ASP A 101 2.14 -2.12 9.93
C ASP A 101 0.89 -1.71 9.14
N GLY A 102 0.04 -0.84 9.72
CA GLY A 102 -1.14 -0.26 9.09
C GLY A 102 -0.94 1.15 8.53
N HIS A 103 -1.20 1.34 7.23
CA HIS A 103 -1.08 2.63 6.52
C HIS A 103 -1.86 3.77 7.19
N ILE A 104 -3.07 3.49 7.66
CA ILE A 104 -3.92 4.50 8.29
C ILE A 104 -3.27 5.15 9.53
N ARG A 105 -2.34 4.45 10.19
CA ARG A 105 -1.67 4.91 11.40
C ARG A 105 -0.65 6.02 11.15
N TYR A 106 -0.10 6.15 9.95
CA TYR A 106 0.71 7.31 9.55
C TYR A 106 -0.04 8.30 8.64
N ILE A 107 -1.19 7.91 8.06
CA ILE A 107 -2.07 8.87 7.37
C ILE A 107 -2.73 9.83 8.37
N LYS A 108 -3.24 9.34 9.51
CA LYS A 108 -3.90 10.21 10.52
C LYS A 108 -2.97 11.32 11.04
N PRO A 109 -1.72 11.06 11.44
CA PRO A 109 -0.77 12.11 11.82
C PRO A 109 -0.44 13.09 10.68
N ALA A 110 -0.34 12.62 9.43
CA ALA A 110 -0.15 13.51 8.27
C ALA A 110 -1.37 14.43 8.04
N PHE A 111 -2.57 13.97 8.36
CA PHE A 111 -3.77 14.81 8.36
C PHE A 111 -3.72 15.86 9.48
N THR A 112 -3.35 15.46 10.71
CA THR A 112 -3.09 16.42 11.81
C THR A 112 -2.05 17.46 11.41
N ALA A 113 -0.95 17.05 10.76
CA ALA A 113 0.09 17.96 10.29
C ALA A 113 -0.41 18.93 9.20
N ALA A 114 -1.37 18.51 8.36
CA ALA A 114 -2.01 19.40 7.40
C ALA A 114 -2.89 20.46 8.07
N LEU A 115 -3.58 20.10 9.17
CA LEU A 115 -4.37 21.04 9.98
C LEU A 115 -3.46 22.03 10.71
N SER A 116 -2.38 21.57 11.36
CA SER A 116 -1.39 22.44 12.00
C SER A 116 -0.77 23.43 11.00
N LEU A 117 -0.43 22.96 9.79
CA LEU A 117 0.09 23.84 8.74
C LEU A 117 -0.91 24.94 8.37
N ALA A 118 -2.21 24.63 8.25
CA ALA A 118 -3.25 25.62 7.96
C ALA A 118 -3.42 26.63 9.12
N ALA A 119 -3.22 26.19 10.36
CA ALA A 119 -3.25 27.02 11.56
C ALA A 119 -1.94 27.79 11.81
N HIS A 120 -0.92 27.66 10.96
CA HIS A 120 0.43 28.20 11.16
C HIS A 120 1.09 27.72 12.45
N GLU A 121 0.76 26.50 12.88
CA GLU A 121 1.33 25.85 14.06
C GLU A 121 2.51 24.95 13.68
N PRO A 122 3.57 24.91 14.50
CA PRO A 122 4.69 24.02 14.26
C PRO A 122 4.27 22.55 14.38
N ASN A 123 4.72 21.73 13.44
CA ASN A 123 4.50 20.29 13.46
C ASN A 123 5.67 19.58 12.76
N ALA A 124 6.36 18.69 13.47
CA ALA A 124 7.57 18.00 13.01
C ALA A 124 7.29 16.85 12.02
N TYR A 125 6.04 16.44 11.85
CA TYR A 125 5.70 15.33 10.96
C TYR A 125 6.11 15.66 9.54
N ALA A 126 6.85 14.76 8.89
CA ALA A 126 7.48 15.04 7.59
C ALA A 126 6.49 15.06 6.42
N TYR A 127 5.24 14.66 6.66
CA TYR A 127 4.20 14.57 5.65
C TYR A 127 2.98 15.41 5.99
N VAL A 128 2.31 15.92 4.95
CA VAL A 128 0.96 16.52 5.06
C VAL A 128 -0.02 15.81 4.14
N ALA A 129 -1.22 15.50 4.63
CA ALA A 129 -2.28 14.93 3.82
C ALA A 129 -2.83 15.96 2.82
N LYS A 130 -2.88 15.58 1.54
CA LYS A 130 -3.38 16.40 0.42
C LYS A 130 -4.30 15.59 -0.49
N ASN A 131 -5.16 16.28 -1.22
CA ASN A 131 -6.01 15.64 -2.22
C ASN A 131 -5.16 15.20 -3.44
N PRO A 132 -5.13 13.90 -3.78
CA PRO A 132 -4.28 13.36 -4.84
C PRO A 132 -4.70 13.79 -6.25
N LEU A 133 -5.94 14.24 -6.44
CA LEU A 133 -6.48 14.63 -7.74
C LEU A 133 -6.16 16.09 -8.11
N THR A 134 -5.76 16.90 -7.13
CA THR A 134 -5.46 18.32 -7.31
C THR A 134 -4.04 18.71 -6.91
N THR A 135 -3.30 17.82 -6.24
CA THR A 135 -1.93 18.10 -5.76
C THR A 135 -0.88 17.46 -6.67
N PRO A 136 0.09 18.23 -7.20
CA PRO A 136 1.18 17.68 -7.99
C PRO A 136 2.03 16.69 -7.20
N MET A 137 2.24 15.49 -7.76
CA MET A 137 3.13 14.49 -7.16
C MET A 137 4.60 14.89 -7.31
N ALA A 138 5.41 14.53 -6.32
CA ALA A 138 6.86 14.64 -6.32
C ALA A 138 7.49 13.35 -5.79
N VAL A 139 8.78 13.16 -6.07
CA VAL A 139 9.58 12.06 -5.51
C VAL A 139 9.57 12.18 -3.97
N GLY A 140 9.34 11.06 -3.28
CA GLY A 140 9.26 10.98 -1.82
C GLY A 140 7.83 11.05 -1.27
N ASP A 141 6.84 11.46 -2.06
CA ASP A 141 5.43 11.44 -1.66
C ASP A 141 4.92 10.00 -1.49
N LEU A 142 3.90 9.81 -0.64
CA LEU A 142 3.14 8.56 -0.57
C LEU A 142 1.76 8.76 -1.21
N ILE A 143 1.38 7.91 -2.14
CA ILE A 143 0.04 7.93 -2.75
C ILE A 143 -0.76 6.74 -2.24
N CYS A 144 -1.93 6.99 -1.67
CA CYS A 144 -2.67 5.99 -0.91
C CYS A 144 -4.11 5.78 -1.42
N TYR A 145 -4.56 4.53 -1.36
CA TYR A 145 -5.93 4.12 -1.66
C TYR A 145 -6.54 3.27 -0.56
N THR A 146 -7.87 3.21 -0.48
CA THR A 146 -8.56 2.26 0.41
C THR A 146 -8.63 0.86 -0.21
N ARG A 147 -8.50 -0.18 0.62
CA ARG A 147 -8.56 -1.61 0.25
C ARG A 147 -9.72 -2.28 1.00
N GLU A 148 -10.40 -3.23 0.34
CA GLU A 148 -11.40 -4.15 0.93
C GLU A 148 -12.58 -3.46 1.67
N GLY A 149 -13.79 -3.49 1.09
CA GLY A 149 -14.98 -2.72 1.54
C GLY A 149 -15.33 -2.86 3.03
N ARG A 150 -15.91 -1.85 3.68
CA ARG A 150 -17.14 -1.16 3.27
C ARG A 150 -16.97 0.36 3.22
N ASP A 151 -16.39 0.79 2.10
CA ASP A 151 -16.63 2.03 1.38
C ASP A 151 -16.08 3.35 1.95
N VAL A 152 -14.99 3.81 1.34
CA VAL A 152 -14.76 5.25 1.13
C VAL A 152 -14.49 5.41 -0.38
N TYR A 153 -14.96 6.50 -0.98
CA TYR A 153 -14.94 6.71 -2.42
C TYR A 153 -14.45 8.11 -2.74
N GLY A 154 -13.15 8.20 -2.90
CA GLY A 154 -12.44 9.36 -3.32
C GLY A 154 -12.08 10.30 -2.18
N PRO A 155 -11.27 11.32 -2.51
CA PRO A 155 -10.63 12.15 -1.48
C PRO A 155 -11.62 12.89 -0.58
N MET A 156 -12.78 13.34 -1.10
CA MET A 156 -13.71 14.12 -0.28
C MET A 156 -14.25 13.30 0.91
N ALA A 157 -14.81 12.11 0.62
CA ALA A 157 -15.35 11.22 1.65
C ALA A 157 -14.25 10.75 2.62
N PHE A 158 -13.02 10.56 2.13
CA PHE A 158 -11.91 10.16 2.99
C PHE A 158 -11.46 11.26 3.95
N PHE A 159 -11.42 12.52 3.49
CA PHE A 159 -11.08 13.62 4.38
C PHE A 159 -12.19 13.89 5.41
N GLU A 160 -13.46 13.68 5.07
CA GLU A 160 -14.57 13.68 6.03
C GLU A 160 -14.44 12.54 7.06
N TRP A 161 -14.10 11.33 6.59
CA TRP A 161 -13.81 10.20 7.48
C TRP A 161 -12.62 10.50 8.41
N LEU A 162 -11.56 11.14 7.90
CA LEU A 162 -10.41 11.54 8.71
C LEU A 162 -10.76 12.59 9.76
N GLN A 163 -11.63 13.56 9.45
CA GLN A 163 -12.09 14.55 10.43
C GLN A 163 -12.82 13.89 11.61
N THR A 164 -13.63 12.88 11.33
CA THR A 164 -14.40 12.16 12.36
C THR A 164 -13.56 11.19 13.17
N HIS A 165 -12.54 10.58 12.57
CA HIS A 165 -11.71 9.53 13.18
C HIS A 165 -10.27 9.98 13.44
N GLN A 166 -9.99 11.29 13.49
CA GLN A 166 -8.63 11.82 13.54
C GLN A 166 -7.80 11.28 14.72
N TYR A 167 -8.44 11.18 15.90
CA TYR A 167 -7.76 10.89 17.17
C TYR A 167 -8.12 9.52 17.76
N ASP A 168 -8.98 8.74 17.09
CA ASP A 168 -9.43 7.46 17.62
C ASP A 168 -8.63 6.25 17.09
N GLY A 169 -8.92 5.09 17.66
CA GLY A 169 -8.33 3.81 17.26
C GLY A 169 -8.93 3.18 16.00
N VAL A 170 -9.99 3.76 15.41
CA VAL A 170 -10.69 3.15 14.27
C VAL A 170 -9.73 3.00 13.09
N SER A 171 -9.75 1.81 12.50
CA SER A 171 -8.85 1.42 11.41
C SER A 171 -9.61 1.37 10.10
N LEU A 172 -8.96 1.81 9.03
CA LEU A 172 -9.44 1.68 7.66
C LEU A 172 -8.35 1.00 6.84
N LYS A 173 -8.71 -0.12 6.20
CA LYS A 173 -7.80 -0.86 5.34
C LYS A 173 -7.40 0.03 4.17
N THR A 174 -6.10 0.31 4.10
CA THR A 174 -5.51 1.26 3.16
C THR A 174 -4.20 0.70 2.65
N HIS A 175 -3.71 1.26 1.54
CA HIS A 175 -2.43 0.92 0.97
C HIS A 175 -1.80 2.15 0.33
N CYS A 176 -0.51 2.36 0.58
CA CYS A 176 0.28 3.41 -0.01
C CYS A 176 1.44 2.84 -0.84
N ASP A 177 1.70 3.49 -1.97
CA ASP A 177 2.95 3.34 -2.72
C ASP A 177 3.83 4.59 -2.52
N ILE A 178 5.15 4.43 -2.60
CA ILE A 178 6.14 5.52 -2.57
C ILE A 178 6.38 6.04 -3.99
N VAL A 179 6.23 7.34 -4.23
CA VAL A 179 6.59 7.96 -5.51
C VAL A 179 8.11 8.05 -5.63
N VAL A 180 8.69 7.33 -6.59
CA VAL A 180 10.15 7.26 -6.78
C VAL A 180 10.65 8.04 -7.99
N THR A 181 9.75 8.38 -8.93
CA THR A 181 10.10 9.18 -10.11
C THR A 181 8.86 9.90 -10.62
N VAL A 182 9.01 11.16 -11.03
CA VAL A 182 8.00 11.91 -11.79
C VAL A 182 8.65 12.42 -13.07
N LYS A 183 8.09 12.05 -14.23
CA LYS A 183 8.62 12.44 -15.55
C LYS A 183 7.48 12.72 -16.51
N LYS A 184 7.42 13.96 -17.02
CA LYS A 184 6.34 14.42 -17.90
C LYS A 184 4.97 14.18 -17.21
N SER A 185 4.03 13.54 -17.90
CA SER A 185 2.71 13.19 -17.40
C SER A 185 2.65 11.83 -16.70
N LYS A 186 3.77 11.36 -16.13
CA LYS A 186 3.88 10.04 -15.49
C LYS A 186 4.54 10.13 -14.12
N ALA A 187 4.00 9.35 -13.18
CA ALA A 187 4.65 9.05 -11.92
C ALA A 187 4.93 7.54 -11.84
N TYR A 188 6.08 7.17 -11.31
CA TYR A 188 6.43 5.79 -10.99
C TYR A 188 6.43 5.63 -9.48
N THR A 189 5.68 4.63 -9.01
CA THR A 189 5.50 4.36 -7.59
C THR A 189 5.96 2.94 -7.26
N ILE A 190 6.42 2.72 -6.03
CA ILE A 190 6.82 1.39 -5.54
C ILE A 190 6.03 1.08 -4.28
N GLY A 191 5.31 -0.05 -4.29
CA GLY A 191 4.60 -0.57 -3.13
C GLY A 191 5.08 -1.99 -2.77
N GLY A 192 5.17 -2.28 -1.48
CA GLY A 192 5.34 -3.64 -0.95
C GLY A 192 3.99 -4.34 -0.80
N ASN A 193 3.97 -5.68 -0.85
CA ASN A 193 2.74 -6.49 -0.82
C ASN A 193 1.70 -6.03 -1.88
N VAL A 194 2.20 -5.73 -3.08
CA VAL A 194 1.40 -5.53 -4.29
C VAL A 194 1.54 -6.81 -5.10
N VAL A 195 0.45 -7.55 -5.31
CA VAL A 195 0.50 -8.88 -5.95
C VAL A 195 1.55 -9.79 -5.29
N GLN A 196 1.56 -9.81 -3.96
CA GLN A 196 2.51 -10.57 -3.13
C GLN A 196 3.99 -10.23 -3.36
N SER A 197 4.34 -9.03 -3.84
CA SER A 197 5.74 -8.66 -4.12
C SER A 197 6.01 -7.16 -3.87
N VAL A 198 7.24 -6.71 -4.11
CA VAL A 198 7.59 -5.28 -4.24
C VAL A 198 7.49 -4.89 -5.71
N VAL A 199 6.46 -4.11 -6.05
CA VAL A 199 6.07 -3.85 -7.44
C VAL A 199 6.19 -2.37 -7.75
N MET A 200 6.73 -2.07 -8.93
CA MET A 200 6.66 -0.73 -9.50
C MET A 200 5.37 -0.55 -10.30
N ARG A 201 4.69 0.58 -10.13
CA ARG A 201 3.52 0.97 -10.89
C ARG A 201 3.77 2.27 -11.64
N GLU A 202 3.32 2.36 -12.89
CA GLU A 202 3.25 3.61 -13.64
C GLU A 202 1.85 4.23 -13.53
N LEU A 203 1.76 5.43 -12.97
CA LEU A 203 0.55 6.24 -12.91
C LEU A 203 0.60 7.36 -13.97
N THR A 204 -0.56 7.71 -14.49
CA THR A 204 -0.72 8.86 -15.39
C THR A 204 -1.15 10.07 -14.60
N LEU A 205 -0.52 11.21 -14.89
CA LEU A 205 -0.78 12.49 -14.26
C LEU A 205 -1.59 13.39 -15.20
N ASN A 206 -2.39 14.27 -14.62
CA ASN A 206 -3.08 15.33 -15.35
C ASN A 206 -2.10 16.47 -15.72
N LYS A 207 -2.61 17.53 -16.36
CA LYS A 207 -1.78 18.67 -16.80
C LYS A 207 -1.14 19.42 -15.63
N GLN A 208 -1.70 19.30 -14.43
CA GLN A 208 -1.19 19.89 -13.20
C GLN A 208 -0.17 18.99 -12.49
N GLY A 209 0.13 17.79 -13.01
CA GLY A 209 1.02 16.84 -12.36
C GLY A 209 0.38 16.06 -11.20
N ALA A 210 -0.94 16.21 -10.98
CA ALA A 210 -1.70 15.43 -10.01
C ALA A 210 -2.23 14.14 -10.63
N LEU A 211 -2.77 13.22 -9.83
CA LEU A 211 -3.28 11.93 -10.32
C LEU A 211 -4.39 12.15 -11.37
N ALA A 212 -4.29 11.49 -12.53
CA ALA A 212 -5.34 11.55 -13.53
C ALA A 212 -6.59 10.79 -13.07
N ALA A 213 -7.77 11.39 -13.28
CA ALA A 213 -9.07 10.82 -12.91
C ALA A 213 -9.37 9.44 -13.54
N ARG A 214 -8.67 9.04 -14.61
CA ARG A 214 -8.79 7.69 -15.18
C ARG A 214 -8.38 6.57 -14.20
N HIS A 215 -7.63 6.90 -13.14
CA HIS A 215 -7.18 5.96 -12.12
C HIS A 215 -8.14 5.89 -10.91
N THR A 216 -9.18 6.74 -10.84
CA THR A 216 -10.19 6.66 -9.77
C THR A 216 -11.29 5.67 -10.14
N LEU A 217 -11.89 5.00 -9.16
CA LEU A 217 -12.98 4.05 -9.40
C LEU A 217 -14.24 4.75 -9.95
N PRO A 218 -14.98 4.03 -10.82
CA PRO A 218 -16.33 3.63 -10.46
C PRO A 218 -16.56 2.10 -10.57
N ILE A 219 -15.50 1.30 -10.71
CA ILE A 219 -15.59 -0.16 -10.88
C ILE A 219 -14.94 -0.85 -9.69
N THR A 220 -15.74 -1.51 -8.87
CA THR A 220 -15.32 -2.29 -7.70
C THR A 220 -14.19 -3.25 -8.08
N PRO A 221 -13.02 -3.22 -7.41
CA PRO A 221 -12.09 -4.32 -7.52
C PRO A 221 -12.84 -5.54 -6.97
N VAL A 222 -13.06 -6.55 -7.81
CA VAL A 222 -13.45 -7.87 -7.33
C VAL A 222 -12.28 -8.34 -6.47
N SER A 223 -12.35 -8.08 -5.16
CA SER A 223 -11.51 -8.78 -4.22
C SER A 223 -11.81 -10.25 -4.43
N GLY A 224 -10.77 -11.08 -4.56
CA GLY A 224 -10.88 -12.50 -4.93
C GLY A 224 -11.65 -13.38 -3.93
N SER A 225 -12.45 -12.80 -3.04
CA SER A 225 -13.43 -13.52 -2.26
C SER A 225 -14.65 -13.82 -3.12
N TRP A 226 -14.70 -15.02 -3.68
CA TRP A 226 -15.91 -15.64 -4.22
C TRP A 226 -17.10 -15.56 -3.25
N VAL A 227 -16.85 -15.43 -1.94
CA VAL A 227 -17.86 -15.27 -0.89
C VAL A 227 -18.47 -13.86 -0.87
N ALA A 228 -17.68 -12.80 -1.13
CA ALA A 228 -18.22 -11.44 -1.27
C ALA A 228 -19.13 -11.33 -2.51
N LYS A 229 -18.78 -12.04 -3.59
CA LYS A 229 -19.54 -12.12 -4.84
C LYS A 229 -20.92 -12.80 -4.69
N ALA A 230 -21.09 -13.65 -3.67
CA ALA A 230 -22.34 -14.38 -3.42
C ALA A 230 -23.31 -13.63 -2.49
N LEU A 231 -22.84 -12.61 -1.77
CA LEU A 231 -23.61 -11.94 -0.72
C LEU A 231 -24.07 -10.52 -1.09
N THR A 232 -23.52 -9.92 -2.14
CA THR A 232 -24.00 -8.64 -2.67
C THR A 232 -24.91 -8.87 -3.88
N ALA A 233 -26.16 -8.42 -3.78
CA ALA A 233 -27.04 -8.26 -4.93
C ALA A 233 -26.54 -7.05 -5.74
N GLU A 234 -25.46 -7.24 -6.51
CA GLU A 234 -24.89 -6.19 -7.35
C GLU A 234 -25.88 -5.82 -8.48
N PRO A 235 -26.05 -4.53 -8.81
CA PRO A 235 -26.84 -4.12 -9.96
C PRO A 235 -26.25 -4.68 -11.25
N ALA A 236 -27.13 -5.12 -12.17
CA ALA A 236 -26.81 -5.85 -13.40
C ALA A 236 -25.88 -5.15 -14.42
N ASN A 237 -25.32 -3.97 -14.09
CA ASN A 237 -24.55 -3.11 -15.00
C ASN A 237 -23.12 -2.77 -14.50
N LEU A 238 -22.61 -3.44 -13.47
CA LEU A 238 -21.21 -3.26 -13.09
C LEU A 238 -20.30 -4.00 -14.08
N VAL A 239 -19.53 -3.22 -14.82
CA VAL A 239 -18.53 -3.70 -15.78
C VAL A 239 -17.46 -4.47 -15.02
N GLN A 240 -17.47 -5.81 -15.11
CA GLN A 240 -16.52 -6.66 -14.39
C GLN A 240 -15.22 -6.82 -15.20
N CYS A 241 -14.09 -6.79 -14.50
CA CYS A 241 -12.84 -7.30 -15.05
C CYS A 241 -12.93 -8.82 -15.16
N GLU A 242 -13.08 -9.32 -16.39
CA GLU A 242 -13.21 -10.74 -16.71
C GLU A 242 -12.52 -11.05 -18.04
N PRO A 243 -12.18 -12.33 -18.33
CA PRO A 243 -11.44 -12.69 -19.54
C PRO A 243 -12.08 -12.20 -20.85
N VAL A 244 -13.42 -12.11 -20.92
CA VAL A 244 -14.16 -11.62 -22.10
C VAL A 244 -14.20 -10.10 -22.21
N ASN A 245 -13.90 -9.39 -21.11
CA ASN A 245 -13.84 -7.93 -21.05
C ASN A 245 -12.54 -7.42 -20.39
N GLY A 246 -11.40 -7.83 -20.95
CA GLY A 246 -10.08 -7.47 -20.40
C GLY A 246 -9.74 -5.98 -20.46
N ARG A 247 -10.47 -5.16 -21.25
CA ARG A 247 -10.22 -3.71 -21.35
C ARG A 247 -10.50 -2.95 -20.05
N ASP A 248 -11.35 -3.52 -19.19
CA ASP A 248 -11.70 -2.93 -17.90
C ASP A 248 -10.89 -3.50 -16.73
N CYS A 249 -9.95 -4.40 -17.01
CA CYS A 249 -8.97 -4.90 -16.05
C CYS A 249 -7.81 -3.92 -15.88
N ASP A 250 -8.02 -2.90 -15.06
CA ASP A 250 -7.00 -1.88 -14.74
C ASP A 250 -6.61 -1.94 -13.26
N MET A 251 -5.43 -2.50 -12.95
CA MET A 251 -4.94 -2.58 -11.57
C MET A 251 -4.58 -1.22 -10.95
N ASN A 252 -4.52 -0.15 -11.74
CA ASN A 252 -4.30 1.21 -11.24
C ASN A 252 -5.60 1.93 -10.90
N ARG A 253 -6.75 1.41 -11.35
CA ARG A 253 -8.05 1.88 -10.87
C ARG A 253 -8.20 1.46 -9.42
N LYS A 254 -8.09 2.44 -8.52
CA LYS A 254 -8.23 2.28 -7.07
C LYS A 254 -9.03 3.44 -6.51
N ASP A 255 -9.52 3.25 -5.30
CA ASP A 255 -10.06 4.33 -4.51
C ASP A 255 -8.93 5.21 -3.96
N TRP A 256 -8.28 5.98 -4.84
CA TRP A 256 -7.19 6.88 -4.45
C TRP A 256 -7.73 8.05 -3.65
N VAL A 257 -7.33 8.13 -2.38
CA VAL A 257 -7.97 9.01 -1.40
C VAL A 257 -7.08 10.09 -0.84
N VAL A 258 -5.78 9.84 -0.73
CA VAL A 258 -4.86 10.80 -0.13
C VAL A 258 -3.46 10.71 -0.75
N LEU A 259 -2.85 11.87 -0.97
CA LEU A 259 -1.41 12.00 -1.20
C LEU A 259 -0.79 12.53 0.09
N LEU A 260 0.11 11.78 0.72
CA LEU A 260 0.96 12.31 1.78
C LEU A 260 2.13 13.02 1.11
N LYS A 261 2.06 14.35 1.11
CA LYS A 261 3.05 15.24 0.52
C LYS A 261 4.22 15.39 1.48
N ALA A 262 5.44 15.04 1.05
CA ALA A 262 6.64 15.33 1.84
C ALA A 262 6.84 16.85 1.96
N LYS A 263 7.21 17.32 3.16
CA LYS A 263 7.52 18.73 3.45
C LYS A 263 8.90 19.13 2.93
#